data_AF-A0A0B6Z5D7-F1
#
_entry.id   AF-A0A0B6Z5D7-F1
#
_cell.length_a   1.000
_cell.length_b   1.000
_cell.length_c   1.000
_cell.angle_alpha   90.00
_cell.angle_beta   90.00
_cell.angle_gamma   90.00
#
_symmetry.space_group_name_H-M   'P 1'
#
loop_
_entity.id
_entity.type
_entity.pdbx_description
1 polymer ?
#
loop_
_entity_poly.entity_id
_entity_poly.type
_entity_poly.pdbx_seq_one_letter_code
_entity_poly.pdbx_strand_id
1 'polypeptide(L)'
;NTKAMKQLKQWLEEWKVLVEKQAWKASRISKKESKNKGKGGWSDDSDFTDSEEEEMTLCNSVLITGPHGVGKTSSVYALAKELGYKVFEVNSSSLRSGKQLLAQLEEATQSHRVAQNKT
;
A
#
# COMPACT_ATOMS: atom_id res chain seq x y z
N ASN A 1 12.08 -17.49 -15.01
CA ASN A 1 10.86 -16.66 -14.86
C ASN A 1 10.05 -17.05 -13.63
N THR A 2 9.74 -18.34 -13.42
CA THR A 2 8.93 -18.83 -12.29
C THR A 2 9.41 -18.39 -10.90
N LYS A 3 10.72 -18.42 -10.62
CA LYS A 3 11.27 -17.96 -9.32
C LYS A 3 10.98 -16.48 -9.05
N ALA A 4 11.24 -15.61 -10.02
CA ALA A 4 10.97 -14.17 -9.90
C ALA A 4 9.49 -13.87 -9.71
N MET A 5 8.60 -14.62 -10.37
CA MET A 5 7.15 -14.47 -10.21
C MET A 5 6.66 -14.93 -8.83
N LYS A 6 7.25 -16.01 -8.29
CA LYS A 6 6.98 -16.43 -6.91
C LYS A 6 7.43 -15.36 -5.91
N GLN A 7 8.60 -14.75 -6.12
CA GLN A 7 9.08 -13.65 -5.28
C GLN A 7 8.17 -12.41 -5.37
N LEU A 8 7.71 -12.05 -6.57
CA LEU A 8 6.77 -10.95 -6.77
C LEU A 8 5.43 -11.22 -6.08
N LYS A 9 4.91 -12.45 -6.20
CA LYS A 9 3.67 -12.86 -5.52
C LYS A 9 3.83 -12.79 -4.00
N GLN A 10 4.91 -13.35 -3.46
CA GLN A 10 5.23 -13.31 -2.03
C GLN A 10 5.29 -11.86 -1.53
N TRP A 11 6.00 -10.99 -2.26
CA TRP A 11 6.10 -9.57 -1.93
C TRP A 11 4.72 -8.88 -1.94
N LEU A 12 3.87 -9.17 -2.93
CA LEU A 12 2.52 -8.61 -3.02
C LEU A 12 1.62 -9.07 -1.86
N GLU A 13 1.77 -10.30 -1.39
CA GLU A 13 1.03 -10.83 -0.24
C GLU A 13 1.49 -10.18 1.07
N GLU A 14 2.80 -10.08 1.29
CA GLU A 14 3.38 -9.38 2.45
C GLU A 14 3.01 -7.89 2.47
N TRP A 15 3.06 -7.24 1.30
CA TRP A 15 2.68 -5.84 1.17
C TRP A 15 1.22 -5.59 1.56
N LYS A 16 0.32 -6.51 1.23
CA LYS A 16 -1.10 -6.42 1.64
C LYS A 16 -1.25 -6.31 3.15
N VAL A 17 -0.58 -7.22 3.87
CA VAL A 17 -0.62 -7.29 5.34
C VAL A 17 -0.05 -6.01 5.96
N LEU A 18 1.01 -5.46 5.37
CA LEU A 18 1.60 -4.21 5.84
C LEU A 18 0.67 -3.01 5.67
N VAL A 19 0.00 -2.90 4.53
CA VAL A 19 -1.00 -1.84 4.29
C VAL A 19 -2.13 -1.92 5.33
N GLU A 20 -2.63 -3.14 5.62
CA GLU A 20 -3.67 -3.36 6.63
C GLU A 20 -3.18 -3.02 8.06
N LYS A 21 -1.96 -3.43 8.43
CA LYS A 21 -1.34 -3.06 9.71
C LYS A 21 -1.17 -1.56 9.85
N GLN A 22 -0.72 -0.86 8.80
CA GLN A 22 -0.57 0.60 8.80
C GLN A 22 -1.92 1.29 8.98
N ALA A 23 -2.97 0.84 8.28
CA ALA A 23 -4.32 1.37 8.45
C ALA A 23 -4.85 1.16 9.89
N TRP A 24 -4.60 0.00 10.47
CA TRP A 24 -4.96 -0.28 11.87
C TRP A 24 -4.22 0.64 12.85
N LYS A 25 -2.89 0.81 12.70
CA LYS A 25 -2.08 1.73 13.52
C LYS A 25 -2.63 3.17 13.43
N ALA A 26 -2.92 3.66 12.23
CA ALA A 26 -3.49 5.00 12.01
C ALA A 26 -4.85 5.21 12.71
N SER A 27 -5.70 4.17 12.75
CA SER A 27 -6.98 4.22 13.45
C SER A 27 -6.85 4.28 14.99
N ARG A 28 -5.77 3.73 15.56
CA ARG A 28 -5.49 3.79 17.00
C ARG A 28 -4.95 5.15 17.44
N ILE A 29 -4.09 5.75 16.61
CA ILE A 29 -3.51 7.08 16.86
C ILE A 29 -4.63 8.12 16.95
N SER A 30 -5.55 8.13 15.99
CA SER A 30 -6.71 9.04 15.98
C SER A 30 -7.67 8.84 17.18
N LYS A 31 -7.77 7.63 17.74
CA LYS A 31 -8.57 7.32 18.94
C LYS A 31 -7.91 7.80 20.25
N LYS A 32 -6.58 7.89 20.29
CA LYS A 32 -5.81 8.34 21.47
C LYS A 32 -5.86 9.87 21.58
N GLU A 33 -5.77 10.60 20.46
CA GLU A 33 -5.93 12.07 20.43
C GLU A 33 -7.33 12.54 20.86
N SER A 34 -8.38 11.83 20.47
CA SER A 34 -9.76 12.20 20.82
C SER A 34 -10.12 11.89 22.29
N LYS A 35 -9.45 10.94 22.95
CA LYS A 35 -9.61 10.66 24.40
C LYS A 35 -8.81 11.60 25.31
N ASN A 36 -7.80 12.28 24.80
CA ASN A 36 -6.90 13.11 25.62
C ASN A 36 -7.40 14.57 25.85
N LYS A 37 -8.55 14.96 25.29
CA LYS A 37 -9.13 16.31 25.43
C LYS A 37 -9.88 16.56 26.75
N GLY A 38 -9.95 15.60 27.69
CA GLY A 38 -10.88 15.71 28.82
C GLY A 38 -10.44 15.21 30.21
N LYS A 39 -9.18 14.82 30.46
CA LYS A 39 -8.81 14.32 31.80
C LYS A 39 -7.39 14.67 32.19
N GLY A 40 -7.23 15.78 32.91
CA GLY A 40 -6.07 16.01 33.76
C GLY A 40 -6.17 15.08 34.97
N GLY A 41 -5.34 14.05 35.00
CA GLY A 41 -5.24 13.10 36.10
C GLY A 41 -4.06 12.18 35.86
N TRP A 42 -3.06 12.26 36.74
CA TRP A 42 -1.85 11.46 36.69
C TRP A 42 -2.20 9.98 36.52
N SER A 43 -1.74 9.37 35.42
CA SER A 43 -1.87 7.95 35.17
C SER A 43 -0.48 7.39 34.91
N ASP A 44 -0.13 6.47 35.80
CA ASP A 44 1.06 5.64 35.91
C ASP A 44 1.64 5.23 34.54
N ASP A 45 2.88 5.66 34.34
CA ASP A 45 3.70 5.45 33.15
C ASP A 45 4.32 4.05 33.18
N SER A 46 3.51 3.06 32.81
CA SER A 46 4.02 1.74 32.44
C SER A 46 3.90 1.57 30.93
N ASP A 47 4.70 2.34 30.18
CA ASP A 47 4.93 2.10 28.75
C ASP A 47 5.93 0.94 28.59
N PHE A 48 5.55 -0.25 29.07
CA PHE A 48 6.25 -1.50 28.80
C PHE A 48 5.45 -2.30 27.78
N THR A 49 5.65 -1.96 26.51
CA THR A 49 5.93 -2.92 25.44
C THR A 49 6.59 -2.14 24.29
N ASP A 50 7.86 -1.77 24.47
CA ASP A 50 8.79 -1.71 23.33
C ASP A 50 9.10 -3.16 22.95
N SER A 51 8.08 -3.87 22.46
CA SER A 51 8.33 -5.06 21.68
C SER A 51 8.91 -4.50 20.40
N GLU A 52 10.24 -4.50 20.33
CA GLU A 52 11.05 -4.52 19.13
C GLU A 52 10.56 -5.69 18.24
N GLU A 53 9.32 -5.63 17.77
CA GLU A 53 8.88 -6.36 16.60
C GLU A 53 9.67 -5.71 15.49
N GLU A 54 10.86 -6.26 15.20
CA GLU A 54 11.67 -5.95 14.04
C GLU A 54 10.73 -5.56 12.90
N GLU A 55 10.56 -4.25 12.67
CA GLU A 55 9.62 -3.78 11.68
C GLU A 55 10.19 -4.28 10.37
N MET A 56 9.62 -5.38 9.86
CA MET A 56 9.91 -5.90 8.54
C MET A 56 9.55 -4.79 7.56
N THR A 57 10.51 -3.91 7.32
CA THR A 57 10.46 -2.75 6.46
C THR A 57 10.54 -3.26 5.04
N LEU A 58 9.47 -3.93 4.60
CA LEU A 58 9.32 -4.31 3.22
C LEU A 58 9.42 -3.03 2.40
N CYS A 59 10.30 -3.02 1.40
CA CYS A 59 10.39 -1.90 0.50
C CYS A 59 9.05 -1.74 -0.23
N ASN A 60 8.54 -0.50 -0.31
CA ASN A 60 7.30 -0.17 -1.02
C ASN A 60 7.38 -0.34 -2.55
N SER A 61 8.54 -0.77 -3.06
CA SER A 61 8.85 -0.81 -4.49
C SER A 61 9.58 -2.09 -4.85
N VAL A 62 9.25 -2.66 -6.01
CA VAL A 62 9.93 -3.80 -6.62
C VAL A 62 10.38 -3.45 -8.03
N LEU A 63 11.60 -3.86 -8.39
CA LEU A 63 12.14 -3.72 -9.73
C LEU A 63 12.13 -5.06 -10.46
N ILE A 64 11.47 -5.12 -11.62
CA ILE A 64 11.42 -6.31 -12.48
C ILE A 64 12.25 -6.05 -13.74
N THR A 65 13.31 -6.83 -13.94
CA THR A 65 14.20 -6.69 -15.10
C THR A 65 14.20 -7.96 -15.97
N GLY A 66 14.59 -7.81 -17.24
CA GLY A 66 14.72 -8.92 -18.18
C GLY A 66 14.51 -8.52 -19.63
N PRO A 67 14.74 -9.43 -20.59
CA PRO A 67 14.59 -9.15 -22.03
C PRO A 67 13.18 -8.70 -22.43
N HIS A 68 13.03 -8.04 -23.58
CA HIS A 68 11.70 -7.67 -24.09
C HIS A 68 10.86 -8.93 -24.40
N GLY A 69 9.54 -8.83 -24.30
CA GLY A 69 8.62 -9.92 -24.66
C GLY A 69 8.53 -11.10 -23.68
N VAL A 70 9.29 -11.14 -22.57
CA VAL A 70 9.23 -12.25 -21.58
C VAL A 70 8.03 -12.18 -20.62
N GLY A 71 7.08 -11.28 -20.87
CA GLY A 71 5.85 -11.15 -20.08
C GLY A 71 5.95 -10.35 -18.78
N LYS A 72 6.97 -9.49 -18.60
CA LYS A 72 7.15 -8.70 -17.36
C LYS A 72 5.88 -7.94 -16.95
N THR A 73 5.32 -7.15 -17.86
CA THR A 73 4.09 -6.38 -17.64
C THR A 73 2.89 -7.32 -17.46
N SER A 74 2.74 -8.32 -18.33
CA SER A 74 1.63 -9.28 -18.27
C SER A 74 1.56 -10.02 -16.93
N SER A 75 2.70 -10.38 -16.36
CA SER A 75 2.75 -11.06 -15.07
C SER A 75 2.30 -10.17 -13.91
N VAL A 76 2.63 -8.87 -13.94
CA VAL A 76 2.15 -7.91 -12.93
C VAL A 76 0.63 -7.83 -12.97
N TYR A 77 0.05 -7.69 -14.17
CA TYR A 77 -1.40 -7.67 -14.34
C TYR A 77 -2.09 -8.98 -13.91
N ALA A 78 -1.48 -10.12 -14.24
CA ALA A 78 -2.03 -11.43 -13.86
C ALA A 78 -2.08 -11.61 -12.34
N LEU A 79 -0.97 -11.34 -11.65
CA LEU A 79 -0.89 -11.46 -10.19
C LEU A 79 -1.75 -10.40 -9.48
N ALA A 80 -1.79 -9.17 -10.00
CA ALA A 80 -2.65 -8.13 -9.45
C ALA A 80 -4.12 -8.56 -9.52
N LYS A 81 -4.57 -9.09 -10.67
CA LYS A 81 -5.92 -9.63 -10.83
C LYS A 81 -6.18 -10.82 -9.90
N GLU A 82 -5.22 -11.73 -9.75
CA GLU A 82 -5.30 -12.90 -8.86
C GLU A 82 -5.49 -12.50 -7.39
N LEU A 83 -4.76 -11.48 -6.92
CA LEU A 83 -4.76 -11.03 -5.52
C LEU A 83 -5.80 -9.94 -5.22
N GLY A 84 -6.56 -9.50 -6.24
CA GLY A 84 -7.61 -8.48 -6.11
C GLY A 84 -7.10 -7.03 -6.08
N TYR A 85 -5.89 -6.78 -6.58
CA TYR A 85 -5.35 -5.43 -6.74
C TYR A 85 -5.88 -4.75 -8.00
N LYS A 86 -6.10 -3.44 -7.89
CA LYS A 86 -6.32 -2.57 -9.05
C LYS A 86 -5.00 -1.93 -9.47
N VAL A 87 -4.61 -2.15 -10.71
CA VAL A 87 -3.36 -1.60 -11.27
C VAL A 87 -3.61 -0.20 -11.83
N PHE A 88 -2.82 0.77 -11.39
CA PHE A 88 -2.67 2.07 -12.04
C PHE A 88 -1.33 2.07 -12.78
N GLU A 89 -1.38 2.00 -14.12
CA GLU A 89 -0.19 1.91 -14.96
C GLU A 89 0.18 3.28 -15.55
N VAL A 90 1.49 3.55 -15.58
CA VAL A 90 2.10 4.67 -16.27
C VAL A 90 3.14 4.12 -17.26
N ASN A 91 3.00 4.43 -18.54
CA ASN A 91 3.85 3.93 -19.63
C ASN A 91 4.65 5.07 -20.28
N SER A 92 5.70 4.76 -21.05
CA SER A 92 6.51 5.70 -21.82
C SER A 92 5.72 6.49 -22.86
N SER A 93 4.54 6.02 -23.28
CA SER A 93 3.62 6.73 -24.17
C SER A 93 2.77 7.81 -23.47
N SER A 94 2.75 7.82 -22.13
CA SER A 94 2.06 8.86 -21.34
C SER A 94 2.98 10.02 -20.99
N LEU A 95 2.40 11.20 -20.78
CA LEU A 95 3.13 12.33 -20.20
C LEU A 95 3.41 12.08 -18.71
N ARG A 96 4.70 12.09 -18.33
CA ARG A 96 5.18 11.70 -16.99
C ARG A 96 5.70 12.87 -16.16
N SER A 97 5.26 14.10 -16.44
CA SER A 97 5.64 15.24 -15.59
C SER A 97 5.00 15.10 -14.20
N GLY A 98 5.69 15.55 -13.14
CA GLY A 98 5.19 15.40 -11.77
C GLY A 98 3.78 15.97 -11.57
N LYS A 99 3.48 17.12 -12.21
CA LYS A 99 2.14 17.73 -12.18
C LYS A 99 1.07 16.82 -12.79
N GLN A 100 1.38 16.18 -13.93
CA GLN A 100 0.43 15.31 -14.62
C GLN A 100 0.22 13.98 -13.90
N LEU A 101 1.29 13.39 -13.36
CA LEU A 101 1.18 12.16 -12.56
C LEU A 101 0.35 12.38 -11.29
N LEU A 102 0.57 13.49 -10.59
CA LEU A 102 -0.22 13.84 -9.41
C LEU A 102 -1.69 14.08 -9.76
N ALA A 103 -1.97 14.80 -10.85
CA ALA A 103 -3.35 15.02 -11.30
C ALA A 103 -4.07 13.71 -11.66
N GLN A 104 -3.40 12.81 -12.38
CA GLN A 104 -3.96 11.48 -12.71
C GLN A 104 -4.19 10.62 -11.46
N LEU A 105 -3.27 10.69 -10.49
CA LEU A 105 -3.40 9.97 -9.23
C LEU A 105 -4.56 10.54 -8.38
N GLU A 106 -4.71 11.86 -8.34
CA GLU A 106 -5.79 12.54 -7.64
C GLU A 106 -7.16 12.13 -8.22
N GLU A 107 -7.30 12.15 -9.54
CA GLU A 107 -8.52 11.67 -10.21
C GLU A 107 -8.78 10.18 -9.93
N ALA A 108 -7.74 9.33 -10.02
CA ALA A 108 -7.85 7.90 -9.79
C ALA A 108 -8.26 7.56 -8.33
N THR A 109 -7.79 8.33 -7.35
CA THR A 109 -8.10 8.14 -5.93
C THR A 109 -9.46 8.72 -5.55
N GLN A 110 -9.91 9.81 -6.18
CA GLN A 110 -11.25 10.36 -5.98
C GLN A 110 -12.34 9.52 -6.65
N SER A 111 -12.08 8.94 -7.84
CA SER A 111 -13.09 8.09 -8.54
C SER A 111 -13.51 6.86 -7.73
N HIS A 112 -12.66 6.35 -6.83
CA HIS A 112 -12.99 5.22 -5.96
C HIS A 112 -14.02 5.54 -4.87
N ARG A 113 -14.17 6.80 -4.45
CA ARG A 113 -15.20 7.18 -3.46
C ARG A 113 -16.61 7.09 -4.02
N VAL A 114 -16.76 7.14 -5.35
CA VAL A 114 -18.07 7.19 -6.02
C VAL A 114 -18.57 5.79 -6.43
N ALA A 115 -17.68 4.80 -6.58
CA ALA A 115 -18.06 3.43 -6.98
C ALA A 115 -18.73 2.59 -5.87
N GLN A 116 -18.74 3.04 -4.61
CA GLN A 116 -19.45 2.35 -3.52
C GLN A 116 -20.96 2.65 -3.46
N ASN A 117 -21.47 3.53 -4.32
CA ASN A 117 -22.90 3.76 -4.46
C ASN A 117 -23.42 3.05 -5.72
N LYS A 118 -23.66 1.74 -5.62
CA LYS A 118 -24.58 1.08 -6.56
C LYS A 118 -25.97 1.04 -5.91
N THR A 119 -26.89 1.73 -6.56
CA THR A 119 -28.35 1.59 -6.50
C THR A 119 -28.81 0.14 -6.49
#